data_AF-I0I058-F1
#
_entry.id   AF-I0I058-F1
#
_cell.length_a   1.000
_cell.length_b   1.000
_cell.length_c   1.000
_cell.angle_alpha   90.00
_cell.angle_beta   90.00
_cell.angle_gamma   90.00
#
_symmetry.space_group_name_H-M   'P 1'
#
loop_
_entity.id
_entity.type
_entity.pdbx_description
1 polymer ?
#
loop_
_entity_poly.entity_id
_entity_poly.type
_entity_poly.pdbx_seq_one_letter_code
_entity_poly.pdbx_strand_id
1 'polypeptide(L)'
;MEGLPTVLLESIASGVPVIATDIPGTREIIEDNVTGLLVPPENPEALANALLQALQSPWKMELLATAALQKVKQRFTIESITKQYTSLFYHLMAGAPKTHEQATLP
;
A
#
# COMPACT_ATOMS: atom_id res chain seq x y z
N MET A 1 -8.00 6.30 -11.95
CA MET A 1 -7.33 4.99 -11.99
C MET A 1 -6.72 4.79 -10.62
N GLU A 2 -7.52 4.25 -9.70
CA GLU A 2 -7.07 3.93 -8.34
C GLU A 2 -6.75 2.44 -8.34
N GLY A 3 -5.46 2.13 -8.32
CA GLY A 3 -4.96 0.78 -8.31
C GLY A 3 -3.71 0.79 -7.44
N LEU A 4 -3.86 0.35 -6.20
CA LEU A 4 -2.73 0.08 -5.34
C LEU A 4 -1.82 -0.92 -6.09
N PRO A 5 -0.53 -0.62 -6.32
CA PRO A 5 0.30 -1.49 -7.16
C PRO A 5 0.54 -2.84 -6.47
N THR A 6 -0.15 -3.90 -6.91
CA THR A 6 0.00 -5.24 -6.34
C THR A 6 1.44 -5.75 -6.43
N VAL A 7 2.15 -5.37 -7.50
CA VAL A 7 3.59 -5.68 -7.68
C VAL A 7 4.46 -5.17 -6.53
N LEU A 8 4.12 -4.04 -5.90
CA LEU A 8 4.85 -3.52 -4.74
C LEU A 8 4.61 -4.40 -3.51
N LEU A 9 3.36 -4.83 -3.29
CA LEU A 9 3.03 -5.74 -2.20
C LEU A 9 3.72 -7.10 -2.37
N GLU A 10 3.75 -7.66 -3.58
CA GLU A 10 4.42 -8.91 -3.92
C GLU A 10 5.93 -8.82 -3.71
N SER A 11 6.55 -7.72 -4.16
CA SER A 11 7.98 -7.47 -3.97
C SER A 11 8.34 -7.40 -2.48
N ILE A 12 7.57 -6.64 -1.70
CA ILE A 12 7.76 -6.49 -0.25
C ILE A 12 7.55 -7.83 0.47
N ALA A 13 6.49 -8.58 0.12
CA ALA A 13 6.21 -9.90 0.68
C ALA A 13 7.33 -10.91 0.40
N SER A 14 8.04 -10.72 -0.72
CA SER A 14 9.20 -11.52 -1.12
C SER A 14 10.51 -11.06 -0.47
N GLY A 15 10.48 -10.03 0.37
CA GLY A 15 11.67 -9.46 1.02
C GLY A 15 12.57 -8.66 0.06
N VAL A 16 12.06 -8.30 -1.12
CA VAL A 16 12.83 -7.57 -2.14
C VAL A 16 12.75 -6.06 -1.84
N PRO A 17 13.89 -5.36 -1.68
CA PRO A 17 13.90 -3.91 -1.51
C PRO A 17 13.31 -3.19 -2.73
N VAL A 18 12.53 -2.14 -2.49
CA VAL A 18 11.81 -1.42 -3.54
C VAL A 18 12.44 -0.05 -3.80
N ILE A 19 12.65 0.23 -5.09
CA ILE A 19 12.87 1.58 -5.63
C ILE A 19 11.74 1.83 -6.63
N ALA A 20 10.97 2.89 -6.41
CA ALA A 20 9.76 3.14 -7.21
C ALA A 20 9.59 4.64 -7.51
N THR A 21 8.78 4.93 -8.53
CA THR A 21 8.47 6.31 -8.89
C THR A 21 7.57 6.97 -7.85
N ASP A 22 7.86 8.23 -7.56
CA ASP A 22 7.17 9.07 -6.58
C ASP A 22 5.82 9.58 -7.11
N ILE A 23 4.83 8.69 -7.09
CA ILE A 23 3.44 8.97 -7.50
C ILE A 23 2.47 8.57 -6.37
N PRO A 24 1.24 9.11 -6.34
CA PRO A 24 0.29 8.89 -5.24
C PRO A 24 0.12 7.43 -4.83
N GLY A 25 -0.12 6.51 -5.78
CA GLY A 25 -0.31 5.09 -5.48
C GLY A 25 0.92 4.39 -4.87
N THR A 26 2.13 4.86 -5.20
CA THR A 26 3.36 4.33 -4.59
C THR A 26 3.52 4.82 -3.16
N ARG A 27 3.21 6.11 -2.89
CA ARG A 27 3.32 6.72 -1.55
C ARG A 27 2.41 6.10 -0.50
N GLU A 28 1.30 5.49 -0.94
CA GLU A 28 0.41 4.75 -0.04
C GLU A 28 1.10 3.54 0.61
N ILE A 29 2.00 2.88 -0.12
CA ILE A 29 2.75 1.71 0.35
C ILE A 29 4.13 2.13 0.86
N ILE A 30 4.85 2.94 0.11
CA ILE A 30 6.26 3.28 0.33
C ILE A 30 6.40 4.67 0.94
N GLU A 31 7.10 4.73 2.07
CA GLU A 31 7.65 5.94 2.65
C GLU A 31 9.14 6.04 2.29
N ASP A 32 9.53 7.16 1.67
CA ASP A 32 10.89 7.37 1.17
C ASP A 32 11.93 7.30 2.30
N ASN A 33 13.05 6.62 2.03
CA ASN A 33 14.13 6.34 2.99
C ASN A 33 13.71 5.62 4.28
N VAL A 34 12.47 5.13 4.39
CA VAL A 34 11.97 4.38 5.56
C VAL A 34 11.58 2.95 5.16
N THR A 35 10.79 2.79 4.11
CA THR A 35 10.32 1.47 3.62
C THR A 35 10.70 1.21 2.17
N GLY A 36 11.55 2.05 1.58
CA GLY A 36 11.97 1.98 0.19
C GLY A 36 12.59 3.31 -0.24
N LEU A 37 12.89 3.43 -1.54
CA LEU A 37 13.35 4.67 -2.13
C LEU A 37 12.36 5.15 -3.18
N LEU A 38 12.07 6.45 -3.16
CA LEU A 38 11.22 7.10 -4.15
C LEU A 38 12.06 8.00 -5.07
N VAL A 39 11.80 7.90 -6.37
CA VAL A 39 12.48 8.72 -7.40
C VAL A 39 11.46 9.52 -8.21
N PRO A 40 11.78 10.73 -8.69
CA PRO A 40 10.87 11.51 -9.50
C PRO A 40 10.43 10.77 -10.77
N PRO A 41 9.18 10.99 -11.26
CA PRO A 41 8.75 10.49 -12.56
C PRO A 41 9.61 11.06 -13.68
N GLU A 42 9.76 10.28 -14.76
CA GLU A 42 10.46 10.68 -16.00
C GLU A 42 11.92 11.13 -15.78
N ASN A 43 12.54 10.70 -14.68
CA ASN A 43 13.92 11.05 -14.35
C ASN A 43 14.82 9.80 -14.30
N PRO A 44 15.37 9.36 -15.46
CA PRO A 44 16.22 8.18 -15.52
C PRO A 44 17.54 8.34 -14.75
N GLU A 45 18.08 9.56 -14.65
CA GLU A 45 19.30 9.84 -13.88
C GLU A 45 19.07 9.62 -12.38
N ALA A 46 17.94 10.09 -11.86
CA ALA A 46 17.57 9.85 -10.46
C ALA A 46 17.39 8.36 -10.16
N LEU A 47 16.76 7.61 -11.07
CA LEU A 47 16.63 6.15 -10.94
C LEU A 47 17.99 5.45 -10.95
N ALA A 48 18.88 5.81 -11.89
CA ALA A 48 20.21 5.24 -11.97
C ALA A 48 21.03 5.51 -10.70
N ASN A 49 20.98 6.73 -10.19
CA ASN A 49 21.66 7.11 -8.94
C ASN A 49 21.10 6.33 -7.74
N ALA A 50 19.78 6.17 -7.64
CA ALA A 50 19.16 5.38 -6.57
C ALA A 50 19.57 3.90 -6.64
N LEU A 51 19.62 3.31 -7.84
CA LEU A 51 20.10 1.95 -8.05
C LEU A 51 21.57 1.79 -7.64
N LEU A 52 22.44 2.72 -8.03
CA LEU A 52 23.85 2.69 -7.64
C LEU A 52 24.02 2.80 -6.11
N GLN A 53 23.29 3.70 -5.46
CA GLN A 53 23.30 3.81 -4.00
C GLN A 53 22.82 2.52 -3.31
N ALA A 54 21.76 1.90 -3.83
CA ALA A 54 21.24 0.65 -3.32
C ALA A 54 22.26 -0.49 -3.43
N LEU A 55 22.97 -0.59 -4.55
CA LEU A 55 24.03 -1.58 -4.77
C LEU A 55 25.24 -1.37 -3.85
N GLN A 56 25.56 -0.10 -3.51
CA GLN A 56 26.66 0.23 -2.61
C GLN A 56 26.32 0.02 -1.12
N SER A 57 25.03 -0.04 -0.77
CA SER A 57 24.57 -0.13 0.62
C SER A 57 23.54 -1.24 0.83
N PRO A 58 23.89 -2.53 0.61
CA PRO A 58 22.95 -3.65 0.71
C PRO A 58 22.30 -3.76 2.09
N TRP A 59 23.05 -3.48 3.17
CA TRP A 59 22.52 -3.43 4.54
C TRP A 59 21.39 -2.40 4.69
N LYS A 60 21.55 -1.21 4.12
CA LYS A 60 20.50 -0.18 4.14
C LYS A 60 19.25 -0.71 3.41
N MET A 61 19.42 -1.36 2.26
CA MET A 61 18.29 -1.91 1.50
C MET A 61 17.57 -3.02 2.25
N GLU A 62 18.29 -3.87 2.98
CA GLU A 62 17.70 -4.92 3.84
C GLU A 62 16.88 -4.33 4.99
N LEU A 63 17.37 -3.26 5.63
CA LEU A 63 16.62 -2.52 6.65
C LEU A 63 15.32 -1.94 6.08
N LEU A 64 15.39 -1.30 4.91
CA LEU A 64 14.22 -0.74 4.22
C LEU A 64 13.20 -1.84 3.87
N ALA A 65 13.66 -2.97 3.33
CA ALA A 65 12.79 -4.11 2.99
C ALA A 65 12.12 -4.70 4.23
N THR A 66 12.86 -4.83 5.33
CA THR A 66 12.32 -5.32 6.61
C THR A 66 11.24 -4.38 7.16
N ALA A 67 11.48 -3.07 7.13
CA ALA A 67 10.51 -2.07 7.55
C ALA A 67 9.26 -2.07 6.65
N ALA A 68 9.44 -2.20 5.33
CA ALA A 68 8.35 -2.34 4.38
C ALA A 68 7.48 -3.57 4.68
N LEU A 69 8.11 -4.71 4.93
CA LEU A 69 7.41 -5.95 5.26
C LEU A 69 6.59 -5.83 6.53
N GLN A 70 7.14 -5.18 7.57
CA GLN A 70 6.41 -4.92 8.81
C GLN A 70 5.18 -4.02 8.56
N LYS A 71 5.33 -2.94 7.79
CA LYS A 71 4.22 -2.04 7.41
C LYS A 71 3.13 -2.79 6.64
N VAL A 72 3.51 -3.59 5.64
CA VAL A 72 2.58 -4.37 4.81
C VAL A 72 1.82 -5.41 5.64
N LYS A 73 2.52 -6.15 6.52
CA LYS A 73 1.90 -7.14 7.41
C LYS A 73 0.90 -6.55 8.40
N GLN A 74 1.01 -5.27 8.74
CA GLN A 74 0.07 -4.61 9.66
C GLN A 74 -1.17 -4.05 8.96
N ARG A 75 -1.01 -3.54 7.73
CA ARG A 75 -2.06 -2.74 7.07
C ARG A 75 -2.72 -3.39 5.86
N PHE A 76 -2.00 -4.24 5.14
CA PHE A 76 -2.41 -4.71 3.81
C PHE A 76 -2.62 -6.23 3.74
N THR A 77 -2.89 -6.87 4.89
CA THR A 77 -3.24 -8.30 4.94
C THR A 77 -4.72 -8.51 4.66
N ILE A 78 -5.05 -9.70 4.14
CA ILE A 78 -6.44 -10.10 3.88
C ILE A 78 -7.25 -10.03 5.17
N GLU A 79 -6.69 -10.43 6.30
CA GLU A 79 -7.33 -10.39 7.61
C GLU A 79 -7.64 -8.95 8.04
N SER A 80 -6.68 -8.04 7.89
CA SER A 80 -6.85 -6.63 8.24
C SER A 80 -7.89 -5.96 7.36
N ILE A 81 -7.83 -6.21 6.05
CA ILE A 81 -8.79 -5.67 5.08
C ILE A 81 -10.19 -6.24 5.37
N THR A 82 -10.32 -7.56 5.55
CA THR A 82 -11.61 -8.22 5.85
C THR A 82 -12.23 -7.64 7.13
N LYS A 83 -11.43 -7.43 8.18
CA LYS A 83 -11.90 -6.82 9.42
C LYS A 83 -12.41 -5.39 9.23
N GLN A 84 -11.73 -4.58 8.43
CA GLN A 84 -12.16 -3.21 8.11
C GLN A 84 -13.48 -3.20 7.35
N TYR A 85 -13.59 -4.00 6.28
CA TYR A 85 -14.80 -4.09 5.46
C TYR A 85 -15.99 -4.64 6.25
N THR A 86 -15.80 -5.71 7.03
CA THR A 86 -16.87 -6.27 7.87
C THR A 86 -17.34 -5.28 8.92
N SER A 87 -16.42 -4.56 9.59
CA SER A 87 -16.78 -3.50 10.53
C SER A 87 -17.59 -2.38 9.87
N LEU A 88 -17.22 -1.98 8.66
CA LEU A 88 -17.96 -0.97 7.89
C LEU A 88 -19.37 -1.47 7.57
N PHE A 89 -19.51 -2.71 7.08
CA PHE A 89 -20.84 -3.27 6.78
C PHE A 89 -21.72 -3.35 8.04
N TYR A 90 -21.19 -3.79 9.18
CA TYR A 90 -21.95 -3.82 10.43
C TYR A 90 -22.38 -2.42 10.87
N HIS A 91 -21.50 -1.42 10.75
CA HIS A 91 -21.83 -0.04 11.09
C HIS A 91 -22.96 0.50 10.22
N LEU A 92 -22.90 0.26 8.90
CA LEU A 92 -23.94 0.70 7.97
C LEU A 92 -25.28 -0.01 8.20
N MET A 93 -25.27 -1.30 8.55
CA MET A 93 -26.48 -2.03 8.92
C MET A 93 -27.07 -1.56 10.26
N ALA A 94 -26.23 -1.23 11.24
CA ALA A 94 -26.67 -0.73 12.55
C ALA A 94 -27.18 0.72 12.50
N GLY A 95 -26.75 1.51 11.52
CA GLY A 95 -27.20 2.89 11.29
C GLY A 95 -28.30 3.05 10.24
N ALA A 96 -28.77 1.97 9.61
CA ALA A 96 -29.83 2.05 8.60
C ALA A 96 -31.19 2.41 9.27
N PRO A 97 -31.86 3.51 8.87
CA PRO A 97 -33.25 3.70 9.24
C PRO A 97 -34.07 2.55 8.64
N LYS A 98 -35.03 2.04 9.42
CA LYS A 98 -35.95 0.97 8.99
C LYS A 98 -36.45 1.26 7.59
N THR A 99 -36.31 0.28 6.71
CA THR A 99 -36.81 0.27 5.33
C THR A 99 -38.17 0.96 5.25
N HIS A 100 -38.28 1.96 4.37
CA HIS A 100 -39.55 2.58 4.03
C HIS A 100 -40.51 1.48 3.53
N GLU A 101 -41.42 1.07 4.41
CA GLU A 101 -42.65 0.40 4.02
C GLU A 101 -43.47 1.46 3.27
N GLN A 102 -43.49 1.39 1.95
CA GLN A 102 -44.44 2.14 1.12
C GLN A 102 -45.25 1.18 0.26
N ALA A 103 -46.40 0.83 0.82
CA ALA A 103 -47.72 0.91 0.20
C ALA A 103 -47.91 0.19 -1.14
N THR A 104 -48.39 -1.06 -1.06
CA THR A 104 -49.35 -1.55 -2.04
C THR A 104 -50.73 -1.01 -1.68
N LEU A 105 -51.24 -0.06 -2.46
CA LEU A 105 -52.64 0.07 -2.89
C LEU A 105 -52.67 1.10 -4.04
N PRO A 106 -53.56 0.99 -5.04
CA PRO A 106 -54.82 0.24 -5.07
C PRO A 106 -54.75 -1.15 -5.71
#